data_AF-A0A497FFD6-F1
#
_entry.id   AF-A0A497FFD6-F1
#
_cell.length_a   1.000
_cell.length_b   1.000
_cell.length_c   1.000
_cell.angle_alpha   90.00
_cell.angle_beta   90.00
_cell.angle_gamma   90.00
#
_symmetry.space_group_name_H-M   'P 1'
#
loop_
_entity.id
_entity.type
_entity.pdbx_description
1 polymer ?
#
loop_
_entity_poly.entity_id
_entity_poly.type
_entity_poly.pdbx_seq_one_letter_code
_entity_poly.pdbx_strand_id
1 'polypeptide(L)'
;MYCVVTFSLDFCKWVVRYRRDLEALRSLVLRSKDYAREFVRGFFDAEGHLKFYTYTRRRGSRTYTERRVKLKFVNTNRRLLEIVLECLQLLGFQRFHMEGPYMDAYRVTPKYELCTFSVKEARRFLEVVKPLKVS
;
A
#
# COMPACT_ATOMS: atom_id res chain seq x y z
N MET A 1 -11.83 26.43 17.49
CA MET A 1 -12.45 25.14 17.85
C MET A 1 -11.33 24.11 17.88
N TYR A 2 -10.90 23.68 19.06
CA TYR A 2 -9.82 22.68 19.19
C TYR A 2 -10.44 21.29 19.27
N CYS A 3 -10.11 20.41 18.33
CA CYS A 3 -10.51 19.01 18.39
C CYS A 3 -9.46 18.27 19.23
N VAL A 4 -9.81 17.94 20.49
CA VAL A 4 -8.97 17.10 21.34
C VAL A 4 -9.41 15.66 21.14
N VAL A 5 -8.59 14.88 20.42
CA VAL A 5 -8.81 13.44 20.27
C VAL A 5 -8.11 12.74 21.42
N THR A 6 -8.88 12.20 22.37
CA THR A 6 -8.35 11.41 23.49
C THR A 6 -8.27 9.94 23.12
N PHE A 7 -7.08 9.35 23.20
CA PHE A 7 -6.87 7.91 23.07
C PHE A 7 -6.69 7.29 24.45
N SER A 8 -7.15 6.05 24.65
CA SER A 8 -6.83 5.32 25.88
C SER A 8 -5.33 5.05 25.96
N LEU A 9 -4.77 5.08 27.17
CA LEU A 9 -3.36 4.74 27.38
C LEU A 9 -3.06 3.32 26.89
N ASP A 10 -4.02 2.42 27.00
CA ASP A 10 -3.90 1.04 26.52
C ASP A 10 -3.79 0.96 25.00
N PHE A 11 -4.54 1.79 24.26
CA PHE A 11 -4.38 1.90 22.82
C PHE A 11 -2.99 2.40 22.44
N CYS A 12 -2.48 3.44 23.12
CA CYS A 12 -1.13 3.94 22.88
C CYS A 12 -0.06 2.87 23.16
N LYS A 13 -0.16 2.15 24.28
CA LYS A 13 0.74 1.03 24.63
C LYS A 13 0.69 -0.07 23.57
N TRP A 14 -0.52 -0.40 23.10
CA TRP A 14 -0.74 -1.39 22.05
C TRP A 14 -0.03 -0.97 20.75
N VAL A 15 -0.21 0.27 20.28
CA VAL A 15 0.46 0.78 19.07
C VAL A 15 1.99 0.77 19.23
N VAL A 16 2.50 1.23 20.38
CA VAL A 16 3.95 1.28 20.64
C VAL A 16 4.58 -0.12 20.63
N ARG A 17 3.88 -1.13 21.14
CA ARG A 17 4.34 -2.52 21.12
C ARG A 17 4.61 -2.99 19.69
N TYR A 18 3.62 -2.88 18.81
CA TYR A 18 3.72 -3.37 17.43
C TYR A 18 4.61 -2.50 16.54
N ARG A 19 4.82 -1.22 16.89
CA ARG A 19 5.82 -0.38 16.23
C ARG A 19 7.25 -0.86 16.48
N ARG A 20 7.53 -1.40 17.66
CA ARG A 20 8.87 -1.88 18.05
C ARG A 20 9.12 -3.32 17.67
N ASP A 21 8.06 -4.13 17.63
CA ASP A 21 8.12 -5.55 17.33
C ASP A 21 7.35 -5.89 16.04
N LEU A 22 8.09 -5.91 14.94
CA LEU A 22 7.53 -6.22 13.62
C LEU A 22 7.10 -7.68 13.48
N GLU A 23 7.67 -8.62 14.24
CA GLU A 23 7.26 -10.03 14.18
C GLU A 23 5.92 -10.22 14.92
N ALA A 24 5.74 -9.54 16.05
CA ALA A 24 4.43 -9.48 16.70
C ALA A 24 3.38 -8.83 15.79
N LEU A 25 3.74 -7.76 15.07
CA LEU A 25 2.84 -7.11 14.11
C LEU A 25 2.47 -8.09 12.99
N ARG A 26 3.47 -8.73 12.37
CA ARG A 26 3.29 -9.72 11.32
C ARG A 26 2.35 -10.85 11.76
N SER A 27 2.61 -11.41 12.94
CA SER A 27 1.79 -12.48 13.53
C SER A 27 0.34 -12.05 13.75
N LEU A 28 0.12 -10.80 14.17
CA LEU A 28 -1.21 -10.24 14.35
C LEU A 28 -1.94 -10.10 13.01
N VAL A 29 -1.34 -9.41 12.03
CA VAL A 29 -2.03 -9.04 10.78
C VAL A 29 -2.27 -10.23 9.87
N LEU A 30 -1.43 -11.27 9.93
CA LEU A 30 -1.59 -12.50 9.15
C LEU A 30 -2.50 -13.53 9.80
N ARG A 31 -3.01 -13.27 11.01
CA ARG A 31 -3.89 -14.19 11.73
C ARG A 31 -5.20 -14.48 10.99
N SER A 32 -5.68 -13.52 10.19
CA SER A 32 -6.91 -13.67 9.41
C SER A 32 -6.90 -12.78 8.17
N LYS A 33 -7.71 -13.14 7.17
CA LYS A 33 -7.91 -12.30 5.98
C LYS A 33 -8.52 -10.94 6.33
N ASP A 34 -9.39 -10.87 7.34
CA ASP A 34 -9.97 -9.60 7.78
C ASP A 34 -8.91 -8.68 8.38
N TYR A 35 -8.02 -9.20 9.24
CA TYR A 35 -6.94 -8.39 9.83
C TYR A 35 -5.96 -7.92 8.77
N ALA A 36 -5.61 -8.79 7.82
CA ALA A 36 -4.77 -8.42 6.68
C ALA A 36 -5.44 -7.32 5.83
N ARG A 37 -6.75 -7.44 5.56
CA ARG A 37 -7.51 -6.42 4.81
C ARG A 37 -7.49 -5.07 5.53
N GLU A 38 -7.83 -5.06 6.82
CA GLU A 38 -7.87 -3.83 7.61
C GLU A 38 -6.50 -3.16 7.72
N PHE A 39 -5.45 -3.97 7.90
CA PHE A 39 -4.08 -3.48 7.93
C PHE A 39 -3.66 -2.87 6.59
N VAL A 40 -3.86 -3.59 5.48
CA VAL A 40 -3.55 -3.10 4.12
C VAL A 40 -4.36 -1.85 3.80
N ARG A 41 -5.62 -1.78 4.21
CA ARG A 41 -6.49 -0.61 4.05
C ARG A 41 -5.92 0.61 4.76
N GLY A 42 -5.66 0.49 6.07
CA GLY A 42 -5.11 1.59 6.86
C GLY A 42 -3.73 2.01 6.39
N PHE A 43 -2.90 1.05 5.97
CA PHE A 43 -1.59 1.34 5.40
C PHE A 43 -1.69 2.08 4.06
N PHE A 44 -2.60 1.66 3.17
CA PHE A 44 -2.83 2.34 1.90
C PHE A 44 -3.36 3.76 2.11
N ASP A 45 -4.28 3.96 3.05
CA ASP A 45 -4.84 5.29 3.32
C ASP A 45 -3.79 6.26 3.88
N ALA A 46 -2.71 5.74 4.50
CA ALA A 46 -1.61 6.52 5.03
C ALA A 46 -0.48 6.76 4.01
N GLU A 47 -0.10 5.74 3.24
CA GLU A 47 1.14 5.73 2.42
C GLU A 47 0.96 5.16 1.00
N GLY A 48 -0.28 4.88 0.62
CA GLY A 48 -0.66 4.38 -0.69
C GLY A 48 -0.85 5.48 -1.72
N HIS A 49 -0.58 5.13 -2.98
CA HIS A 49 -0.87 5.97 -4.13
C HIS A 49 -1.47 5.12 -5.24
N LEU A 50 -2.51 5.63 -5.90
CA LEU A 50 -3.11 4.99 -7.07
C LEU A 50 -3.26 6.01 -8.18
N LYS A 51 -2.57 5.79 -9.30
CA LYS A 51 -2.69 6.64 -10.48
C LYS A 51 -3.12 5.85 -11.70
N PHE A 52 -4.21 6.30 -12.32
CA PHE A 52 -4.64 5.84 -13.64
C PHE A 52 -4.13 6.80 -14.71
N TYR A 53 -3.62 6.25 -15.79
CA TYR A 53 -3.14 7.00 -16.94
C TYR A 53 -3.86 6.50 -18.19
N THR A 54 -4.22 7.41 -19.08
CA THR A 54 -4.77 7.08 -20.38
C THR A 54 -3.86 7.70 -21.43
N TYR A 55 -3.28 6.86 -22.28
CA TYR A 55 -2.42 7.30 -23.37
C TYR A 55 -3.10 7.02 -24.70
N THR A 56 -3.30 8.06 -25.49
CA THR A 56 -3.75 7.92 -26.86
C THR A 56 -2.53 7.83 -27.76
N ARG A 57 -2.37 6.73 -28.48
CA ARG A 57 -1.29 6.52 -29.45
C ARG A 57 -1.89 6.35 -30.84
N ARG A 58 -1.20 6.90 -31.84
CA ARG A 58 -1.52 6.69 -33.26
C ARG A 58 -0.48 5.75 -33.87
N ARG A 59 -0.92 4.74 -34.60
CA ARG A 59 -0.07 3.89 -35.43
C ARG A 59 -0.72 3.78 -36.81
N GLY A 60 -0.19 4.54 -37.77
CA GLY A 60 -0.84 4.76 -39.06
C GLY A 60 -2.18 5.51 -38.90
N SER A 61 -3.22 5.04 -39.58
CA SER A 61 -4.59 5.59 -39.51
C SER A 61 -5.39 5.18 -38.26
N ARG A 62 -4.87 4.25 -37.44
CA ARG A 62 -5.58 3.75 -36.25
C ARG A 62 -5.12 4.47 -34.99
N THR A 63 -6.09 5.00 -34.25
CA THR A 63 -5.89 5.56 -32.91
C THR A 63 -6.26 4.50 -31.88
N TYR A 64 -5.35 4.19 -30.97
CA TYR A 64 -5.61 3.27 -29.85
C TYR A 64 -5.41 3.99 -28.52
N THR A 65 -6.27 3.65 -27.56
CA THR A 65 -6.24 4.20 -26.20
C THR A 65 -5.73 3.12 -25.26
N GLU A 66 -4.56 3.33 -24.68
CA GLU A 66 -3.93 2.44 -23.71
C GLU A 66 -4.19 2.95 -22.29
N ARG A 67 -4.82 2.13 -21.45
CA ARG A 67 -5.01 2.44 -20.03
C ARG A 67 -3.87 1.81 -19.23
N ARG A 68 -3.13 2.62 -18.48
CA ARG A 68 -2.11 2.17 -17.53
C ARG A 68 -2.55 2.50 -16.12
N VAL A 69 -2.06 1.73 -15.16
CA VAL A 69 -2.22 2.01 -13.73
C VAL A 69 -0.89 1.86 -13.03
N LYS A 70 -0.64 2.66 -12.00
CA LYS A 70 0.37 2.37 -10.99
C LYS A 70 -0.31 2.47 -9.63
N LEU A 71 -0.43 1.35 -8.95
CA LEU A 71 -0.81 1.27 -7.54
C LEU A 71 0.46 0.98 -6.77
N LYS A 72 0.80 1.80 -5.77
CA LYS A 72 2.01 1.63 -4.99
C LYS A 72 1.82 1.97 -3.51
N PHE A 73 2.61 1.33 -2.68
CA PHE A 73 2.86 1.68 -1.28
C PHE A 73 4.30 2.17 -1.16
N VAL A 74 4.54 3.22 -0.40
CA VAL A 74 5.88 3.84 -0.29
C VAL A 74 6.30 3.94 1.16
N ASN A 75 7.39 3.27 1.54
CA ASN A 75 7.93 3.34 2.89
C ASN A 75 9.47 3.30 2.89
N THR A 76 10.10 3.86 3.92
CA THR A 76 11.56 3.77 4.13
C THR A 76 11.97 2.45 4.78
N ASN A 77 11.05 1.78 5.46
CA ASN A 77 11.23 0.47 6.07
C ASN A 77 10.77 -0.65 5.12
N ARG A 78 11.75 -1.30 4.47
CA ARG A 78 11.50 -2.44 3.59
C ARG A 78 10.76 -3.59 4.27
N ARG A 79 11.09 -3.93 5.52
CA ARG A 79 10.45 -5.05 6.25
C ARG A 79 8.96 -4.82 6.45
N LEU A 80 8.56 -3.55 6.62
CA LEU A 80 7.15 -3.21 6.74
C LEU A 80 6.40 -3.44 5.42
N LEU A 81 7.02 -3.12 4.28
CA LEU A 81 6.46 -3.45 2.97
C LEU A 81 6.43 -4.95 2.68
N GLU A 82 7.37 -5.73 3.21
CA GLU A 82 7.34 -7.19 3.14
C GLU A 82 6.13 -7.75 3.89
N ILE A 83 5.80 -7.24 5.08
CA ILE A 83 4.56 -7.59 5.81
C ILE A 83 3.31 -7.22 4.99
N VAL A 84 3.31 -6.05 4.35
CA VAL A 84 2.19 -5.65 3.46
C VAL A 84 2.06 -6.60 2.26
N LEU A 85 3.18 -7.01 1.66
CA LEU A 85 3.18 -7.99 0.56
C LEU A 85 2.59 -9.33 1.00
N GLU A 86 2.95 -9.84 2.18
CA GLU A 86 2.38 -11.07 2.71
C GLU A 86 0.88 -10.95 2.96
N CYS A 87 0.42 -9.81 3.48
CA CYS A 87 -1.01 -9.54 3.61
C CYS A 87 -1.72 -9.55 2.25
N LEU A 88 -1.13 -8.91 1.23
CA LEU A 88 -1.66 -8.91 -0.14
C LEU A 88 -1.72 -10.31 -0.74
N GLN A 89 -0.70 -11.14 -0.52
CA GLN A 89 -0.68 -12.54 -0.94
C GLN A 89 -1.77 -13.35 -0.25
N LEU A 90 -1.99 -13.14 1.06
CA LEU A 90 -3.07 -13.78 1.82
C LEU A 90 -4.47 -13.38 1.31
N LEU A 91 -4.61 -12.14 0.81
CA LEU A 91 -5.82 -11.65 0.12
C LEU A 91 -5.92 -12.13 -1.35
N GLY A 92 -4.90 -12.84 -1.83
CA GLY A 92 -4.85 -13.46 -3.16
C GLY A 92 -4.36 -12.53 -4.27
N PHE A 93 -3.66 -11.45 -3.96
CA PHE A 93 -2.94 -10.63 -4.94
C PHE A 93 -1.56 -11.24 -5.22
N GLN A 94 -1.13 -11.25 -6.48
CA GLN A 94 0.10 -11.94 -6.89
C GLN A 94 1.04 -11.07 -7.73
N ARG A 95 0.56 -9.94 -8.27
CA ARG A 95 1.35 -9.08 -9.18
C ARG A 95 1.86 -7.83 -8.48
N PHE A 96 2.13 -7.94 -7.19
CA PHE A 96 2.85 -6.93 -6.43
C PHE A 96 4.32 -7.29 -6.36
N HIS A 97 5.19 -6.34 -6.64
CA HIS A 97 6.63 -6.52 -6.58
C HIS A 97 7.28 -5.33 -5.88
N MET A 98 8.45 -5.60 -5.27
CA MET A 98 9.25 -4.58 -4.59
C MET A 98 10.15 -3.87 -5.59
N GLU A 99 10.16 -2.54 -5.56
CA GLU A 99 11.06 -1.68 -6.32
C GLU A 99 11.90 -0.80 -5.37
N GLY A 100 13.05 -0.32 -5.86
CA GLY A 100 14.02 0.44 -5.09
C GLY A 100 15.22 -0.41 -4.63
N PRO A 101 16.08 0.12 -3.74
CA PRO A 101 15.97 1.41 -3.07
C PRO A 101 16.06 2.60 -4.02
N TYR A 102 15.25 3.63 -3.77
CA TYR A 102 15.31 4.92 -4.44
C TYR A 102 15.93 5.95 -3.48
N MET A 103 16.98 6.63 -3.95
CA MET A 103 17.56 7.80 -3.28
C MET A 103 16.92 9.06 -3.86
N ASP A 104 16.44 9.93 -2.99
CA ASP A 104 16.02 11.28 -3.34
C ASP A 104 17.22 12.20 -3.07
N ALA A 105 17.52 13.15 -3.95
CA ALA A 105 18.72 14.00 -3.84
C ALA A 105 18.80 14.76 -2.50
N TYR A 106 17.66 14.89 -1.81
CA TYR A 106 17.50 15.59 -0.53
C TYR A 106 17.25 14.67 0.68
N ARG A 107 17.25 13.33 0.52
CA ARG A 107 16.98 12.40 1.62
C ARG A 107 18.18 11.50 1.90
N VAL A 108 18.50 11.38 3.19
CA VAL A 108 19.54 10.45 3.69
C VAL A 108 19.05 9.00 3.70
N THR A 109 17.73 8.77 3.82
CA THR A 109 17.15 7.44 3.94
C THR A 109 16.54 6.98 2.61
N PRO A 110 16.90 5.77 2.12
CA PRO A 110 16.31 5.23 0.90
C PRO A 110 14.82 4.94 1.09
N LYS A 111 14.07 5.04 -0.01
CA LYS A 111 12.66 4.63 -0.08
C LYS A 111 12.52 3.35 -0.89
N TYR A 112 11.53 2.56 -0.52
CA TYR A 112 11.11 1.37 -1.24
C TYR A 112 9.68 1.55 -1.71
N GLU A 113 9.35 0.97 -2.86
CA GLU A 113 7.98 0.94 -3.35
C GLU A 113 7.52 -0.50 -3.48
N LEU A 114 6.33 -0.83 -2.96
CA LEU A 114 5.65 -2.07 -3.28
C LEU A 114 4.53 -1.74 -4.27
N CYS A 115 4.61 -2.22 -5.51
CA CYS A 115 3.71 -1.74 -6.56
C CYS A 115 3.17 -2.83 -7.48
N THR A 116 2.06 -2.49 -8.16
CA THR A 116 1.52 -3.24 -9.29
C THR A 116 1.12 -2.30 -10.42
N PHE A 117 1.33 -2.77 -11.65
CA PHE A 117 0.90 -2.10 -12.88
C PHE A 117 -0.32 -2.77 -13.53
N SER A 118 -0.86 -3.81 -12.90
CA SER A 118 -1.97 -4.60 -13.41
C SER A 118 -3.29 -3.87 -13.17
N VAL A 119 -3.94 -3.40 -14.23
CA VAL A 119 -5.28 -2.76 -14.16
C VAL A 119 -6.30 -3.69 -13.48
N LYS A 120 -6.21 -5.00 -13.74
CA LYS A 120 -7.07 -6.00 -13.11
C LYS A 120 -6.83 -6.08 -11.60
N GLU A 121 -5.58 -6.07 -11.15
CA GLU A 121 -5.30 -6.11 -9.70
C GLU A 121 -5.65 -4.80 -9.02
N ALA A 122 -5.38 -3.65 -9.64
CA ALA A 122 -5.74 -2.36 -9.07
C ALA A 122 -7.26 -2.21 -8.87
N ARG A 123 -8.08 -2.69 -9.81
CA ARG A 123 -9.55 -2.71 -9.64
C ARG A 123 -9.98 -3.64 -8.53
N ARG A 124 -9.47 -4.87 -8.52
CA ARG A 124 -9.76 -5.85 -7.46
C ARG A 124 -9.31 -5.34 -6.09
N PHE A 125 -8.20 -4.60 -6.04
CA PHE A 125 -7.72 -3.96 -4.82
C PHE A 125 -8.75 -2.98 -4.27
N LEU A 126 -9.29 -2.09 -5.11
CA LEU A 126 -10.34 -1.16 -4.69
C LEU A 126 -11.60 -1.88 -4.19
N GLU A 127 -11.97 -3.01 -4.82
CA GLU A 127 -13.14 -3.80 -4.43
C GLU A 127 -12.95 -4.57 -3.12
N VAL A 128 -11.78 -5.16 -2.90
CA VAL A 128 -11.48 -6.01 -1.75
C VAL A 128 -11.03 -5.18 -0.55
N VAL A 129 -10.12 -4.23 -0.75
CA VAL A 129 -9.51 -3.45 0.32
C VAL A 129 -10.37 -2.25 0.69
N LYS A 130 -11.10 -1.66 -0.27
CA LYS A 130 -11.99 -0.50 -0.07
C LYS A 130 -11.32 0.64 0.73
N PRO A 131 -10.19 1.19 0.23
CA PRO A 131 -9.52 2.32 0.87
C PRO A 131 -10.42 3.54 0.95
N LEU A 132 -10.26 4.34 2.01
CA LEU A 132 -11.03 5.56 2.22
C LEU A 132 -10.57 6.70 1.31
N LYS A 133 -9.27 6.73 0.97
CA LYS A 133 -8.69 7.70 0.06
C LYS A 133 -8.30 7.03 -1.26
N VAL A 134 -8.85 7.53 -2.35
CA VAL A 134 -8.38 7.25 -3.71
C VAL A 134 -7.97 8.58 -4.32
N SER A 135 -6.70 8.95 -4.15
CA SER A 135 -6.09 10.18 -4.69
C SER A 135 -5.23 9.90 -5.91
#